data_AF-A0A1A0LLQ5-F1
#
_entry.id   AF-A0A1A0LLQ5-F1
#
_cell.length_a   1.000
_cell.length_b   1.000
_cell.length_c   1.000
_cell.angle_alpha   90.00
_cell.angle_beta   90.00
_cell.angle_gamma   90.00
#
_symmetry.space_group_name_H-M   'P 1'
#
loop_
_entity.id
_entity.type
_entity.pdbx_description
1 polymer ?
#
loop_
_entity_poly.entity_id
_entity_poly.type
_entity_poly.pdbx_seq_one_letter_code
_entity_poly.pdbx_strand_id
1 'polypeptide(L)'
;MAKASWHRQVDTCRGFEVDAGLAGVIEACWDRGWTTRYSCQGGAMWGTPGPRLAYIMFADRESLTSFIDVVTQRLSRDVLAVDEACEAVVRFEPSLIPEIERVLSHPG
;
A
#
# COMPACT_ATOMS: atom_id res chain seq x y z
N MET A 1 13.81 18.31 9.98
CA MET A 1 13.09 17.92 8.76
C MET A 1 13.58 16.53 8.38
N ALA A 2 12.73 15.51 8.44
CA ALA A 2 13.13 14.14 8.11
C ALA A 2 13.35 14.05 6.58
N LYS A 3 14.53 13.56 6.18
CA LYS A 3 14.92 13.38 4.79
C LYS A 3 14.23 12.12 4.28
N ALA A 4 13.40 12.21 3.24
CA ALA A 4 12.81 11.03 2.62
C ALA A 4 13.93 10.09 2.14
N SER A 5 13.96 8.87 2.64
CA SER A 5 14.88 7.81 2.21
C SER A 5 14.20 7.01 1.09
N TRP A 6 14.78 7.04 -0.09
CA TRP A 6 14.33 6.27 -1.25
C TRP A 6 15.11 4.95 -1.32
N HIS A 7 14.42 3.83 -1.44
CA HIS A 7 15.01 2.49 -1.56
C HIS A 7 14.94 2.01 -3.01
N ARG A 8 15.96 1.28 -3.49
CA ARG A 8 16.11 0.88 -4.91
C ARG A 8 15.56 -0.53 -5.13
N GLN A 9 14.65 -0.70 -6.07
CA GLN A 9 14.24 -2.02 -6.56
C GLN A 9 14.89 -2.34 -7.93
N VAL A 10 15.28 -3.60 -8.12
CA VAL A 10 15.75 -4.23 -9.37
C VAL A 10 14.72 -5.35 -9.61
N ASP A 11 14.07 -5.58 -10.76
CA ASP A 11 14.36 -5.33 -12.17
C ASP A 11 13.04 -5.05 -12.94
N THR A 12 12.75 -3.77 -13.16
CA THR A 12 12.03 -3.33 -14.37
C THR A 12 12.81 -2.14 -14.88
N CYS A 13 13.03 -2.03 -16.18
CA CYS A 13 13.99 -1.10 -16.79
C CYS A 13 13.71 0.41 -16.57
N ARG A 14 12.85 0.82 -15.60
CA ARG A 14 12.46 2.21 -15.34
C ARG A 14 12.44 2.64 -13.88
N GLY A 15 12.56 1.74 -12.91
CA GLY A 15 12.48 2.07 -11.47
C GLY A 15 11.10 2.54 -11.04
N PHE A 16 10.64 2.08 -9.88
CA PHE A 16 9.41 2.58 -9.27
C PHE A 16 9.78 3.39 -8.02
N GLU A 17 9.21 4.58 -7.93
CA GLU A 17 9.33 5.44 -6.76
C GLU A 17 8.16 5.13 -5.82
N VAL A 18 8.47 4.51 -4.68
CA VAL A 18 7.50 4.26 -3.61
C VAL A 18 7.75 5.29 -2.52
N ASP A 19 6.69 5.95 -2.07
CA ASP A 19 6.74 6.81 -0.89
C ASP A 19 7.36 6.05 0.29
N ALA A 20 8.38 6.62 0.93
CA ALA A 20 9.16 5.94 1.98
C ALA A 20 8.30 5.31 3.09
N GLY A 21 7.15 5.92 3.42
CA GLY A 21 6.22 5.37 4.39
C GLY A 21 5.60 4.04 3.98
N LEU A 22 5.37 3.80 2.68
CA LEU A 22 4.76 2.57 2.16
C LEU A 22 5.77 1.49 1.73
N ALA A 23 7.08 1.79 1.75
CA ALA A 23 8.09 0.87 1.23
C ALA A 23 7.96 -0.54 1.83
N GLY A 24 7.88 -0.65 3.16
CA GLY A 24 7.76 -1.95 3.84
C GLY A 24 6.47 -2.71 3.51
N VAL A 25 5.34 -2.01 3.34
CA VAL A 25 4.07 -2.61 2.89
C VAL A 25 4.22 -3.20 1.49
N ILE A 26 4.85 -2.46 0.58
CA ILE A 26 5.02 -2.88 -0.81
C ILE A 26 6.02 -4.05 -0.92
N GLU A 27 7.12 -4.01 -0.16
CA GLU A 27 8.07 -5.12 -0.06
C GLU A 27 7.37 -6.38 0.47
N ALA A 28 6.57 -6.27 1.53
CA ALA A 28 5.86 -7.42 2.10
C ALA A 28 4.78 -7.99 1.15
N CYS A 29 4.19 -7.17 0.28
CA CYS A 29 3.34 -7.63 -0.82
C CYS A 29 4.14 -8.43 -1.86
N TRP A 30 5.31 -7.94 -2.27
CA TRP A 30 6.16 -8.62 -3.25
C TRP A 30 6.73 -9.94 -2.74
N ASP A 31 7.10 -10.02 -1.46
CA ASP A 31 7.55 -11.26 -0.82
C ASP A 31 6.47 -12.36 -0.85
N ARG A 32 5.20 -11.97 -1.02
CA ARG A 32 4.04 -12.87 -1.20
C ARG A 32 3.69 -13.15 -2.64
N GLY A 33 4.42 -12.56 -3.59
CA GLY A 33 4.12 -12.64 -5.02
C GLY A 33 2.99 -11.70 -5.47
N TRP A 34 2.52 -10.78 -4.63
CA TRP A 34 1.45 -9.84 -4.97
C TRP A 34 2.03 -8.62 -5.66
N THR A 35 1.75 -8.48 -6.95
CA THR A 35 2.34 -7.40 -7.75
C THR A 35 1.50 -6.13 -7.63
N THR A 36 2.17 -4.99 -7.47
CA THR A 36 1.56 -3.65 -7.44
C THR A 36 1.93 -2.85 -8.69
N ARG A 37 1.01 -2.02 -9.18
CA ARG A 37 1.23 -1.11 -10.34
C ARG A 37 1.57 0.30 -9.91
N TYR A 38 0.93 0.76 -8.85
CA TYR A 38 1.09 2.11 -8.33
C TYR A 38 0.80 2.11 -6.83
N SER A 39 1.53 2.91 -6.07
CA SER A 39 1.25 3.15 -4.65
C SER A 39 1.58 4.59 -4.26
N CYS A 40 0.80 5.17 -3.36
CA CYS A 40 1.12 6.46 -2.72
C CYS A 40 0.69 6.42 -1.26
N GLN A 41 1.53 6.96 -0.37
CA GLN A 41 1.29 6.96 1.07
C GLN A 41 0.14 7.88 1.49
N GLY A 42 -0.38 8.70 0.58
CA GLY A 42 -1.34 9.73 0.91
C GLY A 42 -0.69 10.87 1.72
N GLY A 43 -1.52 11.70 2.36
CA GLY A 43 -1.05 12.84 3.17
C GLY A 43 -1.44 14.22 2.65
N ALA A 44 -1.05 15.25 3.40
CA ALA A 44 -1.37 16.64 3.10
C ALA A 44 -0.49 17.17 1.95
N MET A 45 -1.00 17.13 0.73
CA MET A 45 -0.35 17.78 -0.41
C MET A 45 -0.78 19.25 -0.47
N TRP A 46 0.17 20.14 -0.73
CA TRP A 46 -0.02 21.59 -0.84
C TRP A 46 -1.30 21.95 -1.62
N GLY A 47 -2.27 22.60 -0.95
CA GLY A 47 -3.40 23.25 -1.60
C GLY A 47 -4.67 22.42 -1.83
N THR A 48 -4.75 21.15 -1.41
CA THR A 48 -6.03 20.41 -1.38
C THR A 48 -6.47 20.19 0.07
N PRO A 49 -7.67 20.66 0.49
CA PRO A 49 -8.18 20.38 1.83
C PRO A 49 -8.52 18.88 1.98
N GLY A 50 -8.11 18.29 3.11
CA GLY A 50 -8.49 16.93 3.54
C GLY A 50 -7.32 15.94 3.58
N PRO A 51 -7.37 14.91 4.46
CA PRO A 51 -6.40 13.83 4.45
C PRO A 51 -6.55 13.02 3.16
N ARG A 52 -5.48 12.92 2.36
CA ARG A 52 -5.45 11.95 1.25
C ARG A 52 -5.15 10.58 1.84
N LEU A 53 -6.02 9.62 1.57
CA LEU A 53 -5.79 8.22 1.91
C LEU A 53 -4.53 7.71 1.21
N ALA A 54 -3.81 6.81 1.88
CA ALA A 54 -2.86 5.95 1.21
C ALA A 54 -3.63 5.09 0.20
N TYR A 55 -3.01 4.77 -0.93
CA TYR A 55 -3.60 3.85 -1.90
C TYR A 55 -2.58 2.95 -2.55
N ILE A 56 -3.03 1.73 -2.85
CA ILE A 56 -2.27 0.72 -3.58
C ILE A 56 -3.16 0.21 -4.71
N MET A 57 -2.63 0.25 -5.92
CA MET A 57 -3.20 -0.41 -7.09
C MET A 57 -2.43 -1.70 -7.33
N PHE A 58 -3.12 -2.83 -7.25
CA PHE A 58 -2.57 -4.14 -7.59
C PHE A 58 -2.57 -4.38 -9.10
N ALA A 59 -1.74 -5.31 -9.54
CA ALA A 59 -1.66 -5.72 -10.94
C ALA A 59 -2.89 -6.50 -11.39
N ASP A 60 -3.54 -7.18 -10.46
CA ASP A 60 -4.69 -8.04 -10.64
C ASP A 60 -5.57 -8.05 -9.38
N ARG A 61 -6.80 -8.54 -9.54
CA ARG A 61 -7.80 -8.60 -8.47
C ARG A 61 -7.50 -9.67 -7.43
N GLU A 62 -6.81 -10.74 -7.80
CA GLU A 62 -6.44 -11.83 -6.89
C GLU A 62 -5.46 -11.36 -5.82
N SER A 63 -4.46 -10.57 -6.21
CA SER A 63 -3.50 -9.92 -5.31
C SER A 63 -4.20 -8.93 -4.38
N LEU A 64 -5.15 -8.13 -4.89
CA LEU A 64 -5.97 -7.24 -4.07
C LEU A 64 -6.78 -8.03 -3.03
N THR A 65 -7.49 -9.08 -3.46
CA THR A 65 -8.30 -9.91 -2.55
C THR A 65 -7.42 -10.56 -1.50
N SER A 66 -6.29 -11.15 -1.88
CA SER A 66 -5.34 -11.76 -0.94
C SER A 66 -4.80 -10.74 0.09
N PHE A 67 -4.50 -9.52 -0.35
CA PHE A 67 -4.11 -8.43 0.55
C PHE A 67 -5.23 -8.10 1.55
N ILE A 68 -6.47 -7.94 1.08
CA ILE A 68 -7.62 -7.64 1.94
C ILE A 68 -7.81 -8.77 2.96
N ASP A 69 -7.78 -10.01 2.51
CA ASP A 69 -8.00 -11.18 3.37
C ASP A 69 -6.95 -11.25 4.48
N VAL A 70 -5.67 -11.04 4.16
CA VAL A 70 -4.60 -11.05 5.18
C VAL A 70 -4.73 -9.86 6.13
N VAL A 71 -4.93 -8.65 5.61
CA VAL A 71 -5.07 -7.46 6.46
C VAL A 71 -6.27 -7.57 7.40
N THR A 72 -7.37 -8.15 6.92
CA THR A 72 -8.62 -8.28 7.69
C THR A 72 -8.63 -9.41 8.71
N GLN A 73 -7.58 -10.24 8.77
CA GLN A 73 -7.36 -11.15 9.90
C GLN A 73 -7.07 -10.41 11.21
N ARG A 74 -6.59 -9.16 11.12
CA ARG A 74 -6.12 -8.37 12.27
C ARG A 74 -6.76 -6.99 12.35
N LEU A 75 -7.10 -6.40 11.22
CA LEU A 75 -7.78 -5.12 11.13
C LEU A 75 -9.24 -5.30 10.70
N SER A 76 -10.10 -4.38 11.11
CA SER A 76 -11.49 -4.39 10.64
C SER A 76 -11.56 -4.03 9.16
N ARG A 77 -12.45 -4.67 8.40
CA ARG A 77 -12.59 -4.46 6.94
C ARG A 77 -12.98 -3.03 6.55
N ASP A 78 -13.66 -2.31 7.45
CA ASP A 78 -14.10 -0.92 7.26
C ASP A 78 -12.95 0.09 7.20
N VAL A 79 -11.76 -0.26 7.69
CA VAL A 79 -10.56 0.59 7.57
C VAL A 79 -9.98 0.61 6.15
N LEU A 80 -10.44 -0.31 5.29
CA LEU A 80 -10.06 -0.41 3.89
C LEU A 80 -11.21 0.06 2.99
N ALA A 81 -10.99 1.11 2.22
CA ALA A 81 -11.88 1.49 1.13
C ALA A 81 -11.42 0.80 -0.16
N VAL A 82 -12.25 -0.05 -0.74
CA VAL A 82 -11.96 -0.71 -2.02
C VAL A 82 -12.71 0.03 -3.12
N ASP A 83 -11.99 0.42 -4.16
CA ASP A 83 -12.60 1.06 -5.31
C ASP A 83 -13.21 -0.02 -6.20
N GLU A 84 -14.53 -0.10 -6.27
CA GLU A 84 -15.18 -1.11 -7.12
C GLU A 84 -15.18 -0.72 -8.61
N ALA A 85 -14.95 0.57 -8.93
CA ALA A 85 -14.84 1.05 -10.30
C ALA A 85 -13.42 0.87 -10.87
N CYS A 86 -12.40 0.84 -10.02
CA CYS A 86 -11.03 0.49 -10.39
C CYS A 86 -10.70 -0.93 -9.90
N GLU A 87 -10.63 -1.88 -10.83
CA GLU A 87 -10.65 -3.34 -10.58
C GLU A 87 -9.67 -3.92 -9.52
N ALA A 88 -8.67 -3.15 -9.08
CA ALA A 88 -7.62 -3.62 -8.18
C ALA A 88 -7.08 -2.55 -7.21
N VAL A 89 -7.90 -1.58 -6.75
CA VAL A 89 -7.43 -0.50 -5.84
C VAL A 89 -7.97 -0.63 -4.42
N VAL A 90 -7.06 -0.50 -3.45
CA VAL A 90 -7.39 -0.32 -2.03
C VAL A 90 -6.88 1.03 -1.52
N ARG A 91 -7.63 1.65 -0.62
CA ARG A 91 -7.29 2.90 0.06
C ARG A 91 -7.47 2.75 1.57
N PHE A 92 -6.64 3.43 2.35
CA PHE A 92 -6.71 3.39 3.81
C PHE A 92 -6.03 4.63 4.43
N GLU A 93 -6.32 4.90 5.70
CA GLU A 93 -5.70 6.02 6.41
C GLU A 93 -4.17 5.81 6.53
N PRO A 94 -3.33 6.83 6.22
CA PRO A 94 -1.87 6.68 6.29
C PRO A 94 -1.34 6.27 7.68
N SER A 95 -2.08 6.57 8.75
CA SER A 95 -1.74 6.15 10.11
C SER A 95 -1.78 4.62 10.31
N LEU A 96 -2.44 3.88 9.41
CA LEU A 96 -2.53 2.42 9.46
C LEU A 96 -1.34 1.72 8.82
N ILE A 97 -0.47 2.44 8.10
CA ILE A 97 0.67 1.86 7.40
C ILE A 97 1.53 0.95 8.31
N PRO A 98 1.94 1.37 9.53
CA PRO A 98 2.76 0.52 10.40
C PRO A 98 2.07 -0.77 10.84
N GLU A 99 0.74 -0.75 10.98
CA GLU A 99 -0.03 -1.93 11.39
C GLU A 99 -0.21 -2.88 10.21
N ILE A 100 -0.57 -2.35 9.04
CA ILE A 100 -0.68 -3.13 7.80
C ILE A 100 0.66 -3.81 7.49
N GLU A 101 1.77 -3.07 7.57
CA GLU A 101 3.11 -3.63 7.40
C GLU A 101 3.38 -4.78 8.39
N ARG A 102 3.02 -4.62 9.67
CA ARG A 102 3.23 -5.68 10.66
C ARG A 102 2.44 -6.95 10.34
N VAL A 103 1.17 -6.79 9.96
CA VAL A 103 0.28 -7.90 9.57
C VAL A 103 0.82 -8.61 8.34
N LEU A 104 1.34 -7.86 7.37
CA LEU A 104 2.01 -8.41 6.21
C LEU A 104 3.39 -8.98 6.56
N SER A 105 4.13 -8.55 7.57
CA SER A 105 5.46 -9.15 7.83
C SER A 105 5.41 -10.45 8.64
N HIS A 106 4.27 -10.76 9.28
CA HIS A 106 4.10 -11.94 10.13
C HIS A 106 2.84 -12.72 9.72
N PRO A 107 2.96 -13.72 8.82
CA PRO A 107 1.85 -14.63 8.59
C PRO A 107 1.52 -15.35 9.90
N GLY A 108 0.26 -15.23 10.33
CA GLY A 108 -0.27 -15.97 11.48
C GLY A 108 -0.35 -17.46 11.23
#